data_AF-A0A2I4NLX9-F1
#
_entry.id   AF-A0A2I4NLX9-F1
#
_cell.length_a   1.000
_cell.length_b   1.000
_cell.length_c   1.000
_cell.angle_alpha   90.00
_cell.angle_beta   90.00
_cell.angle_gamma   90.00
#
_symmetry.space_group_name_H-M   'P 1'
#
loop_
_entity.id
_entity.type
_entity.pdbx_description
1 polymer ?
#
loop_
_entity_poly.entity_id
_entity_poly.type
_entity_poly.pdbx_seq_one_letter_code
_entity_poly.pdbx_strand_id
1 'polypeptide(L)'
;MDNNVDTITLTDEEGKETEFEVITKLDIEDKEYVVVVPKNEEVDEAIALRIDNNDDGEEVLVPVEEDEEFNMVAEAYELLFSEE
;
A
#
# COMPACT_ATOMS: atom_id res chain seq x y z
N MET A 1 -14.61 19.64 -1.24
CA MET A 1 -14.31 18.26 -0.80
C MET A 1 -12.93 17.97 -1.36
N ASP A 2 -11.93 18.42 -0.64
CA ASP A 2 -10.53 18.14 -0.93
C ASP A 2 -10.30 16.69 -0.53
N ASN A 3 -10.54 15.75 -1.45
CA ASN A 3 -10.11 14.37 -1.29
C ASN A 3 -8.61 14.33 -1.55
N ASN A 4 -7.83 14.83 -0.59
CA ASN A 4 -6.42 14.48 -0.45
C ASN A 4 -6.43 12.99 -0.05
N VAL A 5 -6.23 12.11 -1.03
CA VAL A 5 -6.18 10.64 -0.85
C VAL A 5 -4.84 10.28 -0.22
N ASP A 6 -4.57 10.86 0.93
CA ASP A 6 -3.37 10.62 1.74
C ASP A 6 -3.68 9.60 2.83
N THR A 7 -4.94 9.23 3.05
CA THR A 7 -5.34 8.20 4.02
C THR A 7 -6.44 7.33 3.42
N ILE A 8 -6.26 6.02 3.52
CA ILE A 8 -7.23 5.00 3.10
C ILE A 8 -7.75 4.26 4.33
N THR A 9 -9.02 3.89 4.33
CA THR A 9 -9.60 3.05 5.38
C THR A 9 -9.82 1.67 4.80
N LEU A 10 -9.16 0.67 5.39
CA LEU A 10 -9.35 -0.72 5.00
C LEU A 10 -10.18 -1.44 6.05
N THR A 11 -11.14 -2.21 5.59
CA THR A 11 -11.95 -3.07 6.44
C THR A 11 -11.46 -4.49 6.27
N ASP A 12 -10.99 -5.08 7.36
CA ASP A 12 -10.55 -6.48 7.37
C ASP A 12 -11.75 -7.45 7.40
N GLU A 13 -11.51 -8.76 7.23
CA GLU A 13 -12.52 -9.82 7.25
C GLU A 13 -13.33 -9.87 8.56
N GLU A 14 -12.76 -9.36 9.66
CA GLU A 14 -13.46 -9.22 10.94
C GLU A 14 -14.43 -8.01 11.00
N GLY A 15 -14.49 -7.20 9.95
CA GLY A 15 -15.26 -5.94 9.92
C GLY A 15 -14.59 -4.81 10.68
N LYS A 16 -13.29 -4.94 10.97
CA LYS A 16 -12.50 -3.91 11.65
C LYS A 16 -11.97 -2.90 10.64
N GLU A 17 -12.45 -1.67 10.76
CA GLU A 17 -11.93 -0.53 10.01
C GLU A 17 -10.57 -0.11 10.60
N THR A 18 -9.55 -0.07 9.76
CA THR A 18 -8.21 0.41 10.10
C THR A 18 -7.84 1.51 9.12
N GLU A 19 -7.46 2.67 9.65
CA GLU A 19 -6.99 3.80 8.86
C GLU A 19 -5.50 3.67 8.59
N PHE A 20 -5.12 3.82 7.33
CA PHE A 20 -3.75 3.78 6.86
C PHE A 20 -3.41 5.07 6.12
N GLU A 21 -2.26 5.64 6.40
CA GLU A 21 -1.74 6.80 5.69
C GLU A 21 -0.95 6.33 4.47
N VAL A 22 -1.29 6.84 3.28
CA VAL A 22 -0.59 6.54 2.03
C VAL A 22 0.66 7.39 1.96
N ILE A 23 1.81 6.72 2.01
CA ILE A 23 3.12 7.39 1.93
C ILE A 23 3.48 7.66 0.47
N THR A 24 3.34 6.64 -0.37
CA THR A 24 3.61 6.75 -1.81
C THR A 24 2.91 5.64 -2.58
N LYS A 25 2.84 5.82 -3.90
CA LYS A 25 2.43 4.79 -4.85
C LYS A 25 3.55 4.50 -5.83
N LEU A 26 3.69 3.23 -6.19
CA LEU A 26 4.72 2.68 -7.04
C LEU A 26 4.04 1.94 -8.18
N ASP A 27 4.50 2.16 -9.40
CA ASP A 27 4.01 1.49 -10.60
C ASP A 27 5.14 0.63 -11.14
N ILE A 28 4.98 -0.70 -11.07
CA ILE A 28 6.03 -1.67 -11.38
C ILE A 28 5.43 -2.76 -12.27
N GLU A 29 5.94 -2.91 -13.49
CA GLU A 29 5.56 -3.97 -14.44
C GLU A 29 4.03 -4.14 -14.62
N ASP A 30 3.31 -3.04 -14.89
CA ASP A 30 1.85 -2.99 -15.07
C ASP A 30 1.04 -3.33 -13.79
N LYS A 31 1.70 -3.43 -12.64
CA LYS A 31 1.06 -3.57 -11.32
C LYS A 31 1.25 -2.30 -10.50
N GLU A 32 0.18 -1.89 -9.83
CA GLU A 32 0.22 -0.75 -8.91
C GLU A 32 0.42 -1.25 -7.47
N TYR A 33 1.34 -0.60 -6.77
CA TYR A 33 1.63 -0.84 -5.37
C TYR A 33 1.49 0.46 -4.59
N VAL A 34 1.09 0.34 -3.33
CA VAL A 34 0.92 1.46 -2.42
C VAL A 34 1.63 1.13 -1.11
N VAL A 35 2.46 2.07 -0.66
CA VAL A 35 3.12 1.98 0.63
C VAL A 35 2.27 2.75 1.63
N VAL A 36 1.83 2.08 2.67
CA VAL A 36 0.93 2.64 3.68
C VAL A 36 1.43 2.40 5.09
N VAL A 37 1.09 3.30 6.02
CA VAL A 37 1.45 3.17 7.44
C VAL A 37 0.17 3.18 8.28
N PRO A 38 -0.04 2.23 9.20
CA PRO A 38 -1.23 2.22 10.05
C PRO A 38 -1.23 3.44 10.98
N LYS A 39 -2.32 4.21 10.96
CA LYS A 39 -2.46 5.42 11.79
C LYS A 39 -2.73 5.11 13.26
N ASN A 40 -3.21 3.90 13.55
CA ASN A 40 -3.76 3.51 14.84
C ASN A 40 -2.86 2.52 15.61
N GLU A 41 -1.72 2.13 15.05
CA GLU A 41 -0.73 1.34 15.77
C GLU A 41 0.44 2.23 16.22
N GLU A 42 1.01 1.94 17.40
CA GLU A 42 2.22 2.62 17.89
C GLU A 42 3.48 2.22 17.09
N VAL A 43 3.31 1.46 16.01
CA VAL A 43 4.37 1.04 15.09
C VAL A 43 4.24 1.82 13.78
N ASP A 44 5.17 2.73 13.54
CA ASP A 44 5.39 3.39 12.24
C ASP A 44 6.02 2.40 11.23
N GLU A 45 5.43 1.21 11.08
CA GLU A 45 5.89 0.22 10.11
C GLU A 45 5.18 0.41 8.78
N ALA A 46 5.95 0.67 7.73
CA ALA A 46 5.44 0.82 6.38
C ALA A 46 5.12 -0.57 5.80
N ILE A 47 3.89 -0.71 5.31
CA ILE A 47 3.36 -1.93 4.71
C ILE A 47 3.18 -1.68 3.22
N ALA A 48 3.74 -2.56 2.40
CA ALA A 48 3.52 -2.57 0.96
C ALA A 48 2.26 -3.38 0.63
N LEU A 49 1.31 -2.74 -0.06
CA LEU A 49 0.10 -3.37 -0.58
C LEU A 49 0.08 -3.27 -2.10
N ARG A 50 -0.26 -4.36 -2.79
CA ARG A 50 -0.52 -4.39 -4.24
C ARG A 50 -2.00 -4.13 -4.49
N ILE A 51 -2.31 -3.29 -5.48
CA ILE A 51 -3.65 -3.15 -6.03
C ILE A 51 -3.89 -4.30 -7.01
N ASP A 52 -4.89 -5.12 -6.71
CA ASP A 52 -5.32 -6.24 -7.52
C ASP A 52 -6.81 -6.10 -7.86
N ASN A 53 -7.29 -6.87 -8.83
CA ASN A 53 -8.70 -6.84 -9.20
C ASN A 53 -9.31 -8.20 -8.87
N ASN A 54 -10.33 -8.21 -8.02
CA ASN A 54 -11.04 -9.44 -7.72
C ASN A 54 -11.89 -9.89 -8.92
N ASP A 55 -12.52 -11.07 -8.80
CA ASP A 55 -13.36 -11.65 -9.87
C ASP A 55 -14.61 -10.80 -10.20
N ASP A 56 -15.00 -9.87 -9.31
CA ASP A 56 -16.11 -8.94 -9.49
C ASP A 56 -15.68 -7.65 -10.23
N GLY A 57 -14.38 -7.47 -10.45
CA GLY A 57 -13.81 -6.25 -11.04
C GLY A 57 -13.69 -5.10 -10.04
N GLU A 58 -13.70 -5.39 -8.74
CA GLU A 58 -13.39 -4.43 -7.69
C GLU A 58 -11.90 -4.44 -7.36
N GLU A 59 -11.35 -3.24 -7.17
CA GLU A 59 -9.97 -3.03 -6.74
C GLU A 59 -9.82 -3.47 -5.28
N VAL A 60 -8.94 -4.44 -5.03
CA VAL A 60 -8.61 -4.94 -3.69
C VAL A 60 -7.13 -4.71 -3.41
N LEU A 61 -6.81 -4.38 -2.17
CA LEU A 61 -5.43 -4.25 -1.72
C LEU A 61 -4.96 -5.56 -1.10
N VAL A 62 -3.87 -6.11 -1.63
CA VAL A 62 -3.29 -7.38 -1.18
C VAL A 62 -1.91 -7.09 -0.59
N PRO A 63 -1.63 -7.51 0.66
CA PRO A 63 -0.30 -7.33 1.23
C PRO A 63 0.76 -8.10 0.44
N VAL A 64 1.90 -7.45 0.21
CA VAL A 64 3.02 -8.07 -0.48
C VAL A 64 3.77 -8.98 0.51
N GLU A 65 3.45 -10.27 0.49
CA GLU A 65 4.08 -11.29 1.35
C GLU A 65 5.27 -12.00 0.68
N GLU A 66 5.41 -11.89 -0.64
CA GLU A 66 6.48 -12.54 -1.39
C GLU A 66 7.77 -11.72 -1.33
N ASP A 67 8.88 -12.32 -0.86
CA ASP A 67 10.18 -11.63 -0.70
C ASP A 67 10.70 -11.00 -2.00
N GLU A 68 10.43 -11.62 -3.16
CA GLU A 68 10.82 -11.11 -4.47
C GLU A 68 10.02 -9.84 -4.82
N GLU A 69 8.69 -9.90 -4.68
CA GLU A 69 7.80 -8.76 -4.92
C GLU A 69 8.07 -7.62 -3.92
N PHE A 70 8.31 -7.94 -2.65
CA PHE A 70 8.68 -6.96 -1.64
C PHE A 70 10.01 -6.28 -1.96
N ASN A 71 11.03 -7.01 -2.41
CA ASN A 71 12.30 -6.42 -2.84
C ASN A 71 12.11 -5.44 -4.00
N MET A 72 11.25 -5.76 -4.98
CA MET A 72 10.99 -4.85 -6.10
C MET A 72 10.35 -3.54 -5.63
N VAL A 73 9.35 -3.64 -4.74
CA VAL A 73 8.68 -2.48 -4.16
C VAL A 73 9.66 -1.65 -3.30
N ALA A 74 10.45 -2.32 -2.47
CA ALA A 74 11.46 -1.68 -1.63
C ALA A 74 12.56 -1.01 -2.46
N GLU A 75 13.04 -1.66 -3.52
CA GLU A 75 14.03 -1.08 -4.44
C GLU A 75 13.46 0.13 -5.17
N ALA A 76 12.22 0.05 -5.68
CA ALA A 76 11.56 1.17 -6.32
C ALA A 76 11.34 2.34 -5.34
N TYR A 77 10.95 2.04 -4.11
CA TYR A 77 10.85 3.02 -3.03
C TYR A 77 12.21 3.66 -2.75
N GLU A 78 13.25 2.87 -2.49
CA GLU A 78 14.59 3.39 -2.26
C GLU A 78 15.07 4.22 -3.44
N LEU A 79 14.88 3.80 -4.70
CA LEU A 79 15.28 4.61 -5.86
C LEU A 79 14.58 5.97 -5.93
N LEU A 80 13.29 6.05 -5.57
CA LEU A 80 12.54 7.31 -5.56
C LEU A 80 12.94 8.23 -4.40
N PHE A 81 13.31 7.68 -3.26
CA PHE A 81 13.69 8.43 -2.06
C PHE A 81 15.21 8.60 -1.88
N SER A 82 16.02 7.87 -2.66
CA SER A 82 17.49 7.87 -2.62
C SER A 82 18.10 8.84 -3.64
N GLU A 83 17.32 9.68 -4.30
CA GLU A 83 17.85 10.87 -5.00
C GLU A 83 18.26 11.95 -3.98
N GLU A 84 19.42 11.76 -3.33
CA GLU A 84 20.25 12.83 -2.73
C GLU A 84 21.69 12.77 -3.24
#